data_AF-A0A0G1JSF8-F1
#
_entry.id   AF-A0A0G1JSF8-F1
#
_cell.length_a   1.000
_cell.length_b   1.000
_cell.length_c   1.000
_cell.angle_alpha   90.00
_cell.angle_beta   90.00
_cell.angle_gamma   90.00
#
_symmetry.space_group_name_H-M   'P 1'
#
loop_
_entity.id
_entity.type
_entity.pdbx_description
1 polymer ?
#
loop_
_entity_poly.entity_id
_entity_poly.type
_entity_poly.pdbx_seq_one_letter_code
_entity_poly.pdbx_strand_id
1 'polypeptide(L)' 'MTRGKSTFMDWRCSTCNKTHEGASTYNKRSNEKVTKELSKFCNQCRVHTPHTRKDTSKGSLGNKR' A
#
# COMPACT_ATOMS: atom_id res chain seq x y z
N MET A 1 -15.18 20.18 -5.75
CA MET A 1 -14.60 18.94 -5.16
C MET A 1 -13.53 19.31 -4.15
N THR A 2 -13.86 19.49 -2.88
CA THR A 2 -12.86 19.61 -1.81
C THR A 2 -12.28 18.22 -1.59
N ARG A 3 -11.39 17.79 -2.50
CA ARG A 3 -10.63 16.54 -2.40
C ARG A 3 -9.81 16.64 -1.11
N GLY A 4 -10.33 16.11 0.00
CA GLY A 4 -9.52 15.84 1.18
C GLY A 4 -8.29 15.08 0.69
N LYS A 5 -7.09 15.58 0.98
CA LYS A 5 -5.82 15.12 0.41
C LYS A 5 -5.63 13.61 0.65
N SER A 6 -6.19 12.79 -0.23
CA SER A 6 -5.98 11.35 -0.25
C SER A 6 -4.56 11.12 -0.76
N THR A 7 -3.86 10.22 -0.09
CA THR A 7 -2.50 9.83 -0.46
C THR A 7 -2.52 8.42 -0.99
N PHE A 8 -1.85 8.23 -2.12
CA PHE A 8 -1.63 6.92 -2.69
C PHE A 8 -0.63 6.16 -1.82
N MET A 9 -0.88 4.87 -1.68
CA MET A 9 -0.01 3.98 -0.94
C MET A 9 0.01 2.64 -1.63
N ASP A 10 1.11 1.93 -1.45
CA ASP A 10 1.26 0.56 -1.88
C ASP A 10 1.56 -0.33 -0.68
N TRP A 11 1.12 -1.58 -0.75
CA TRP A 11 1.43 -2.58 0.25
C TRP A 11 2.69 -3.32 -0.16
N ARG A 12 3.73 -3.31 0.68
CA ARG A 12 4.96 -4.06 0.41
C ARG A 12 5.09 -5.24 1.34
N CYS A 13 5.37 -6.41 0.77
CA CYS A 13 5.72 -7.59 1.54
C CYS A 13 7.00 -7.32 2.32
N SER A 14 6.98 -7.52 3.64
CA SER A 14 8.16 -7.36 4.51
C SER A 14 9.30 -8.33 4.18
N THR A 15 8.98 -9.50 3.61
CA THR A 15 9.96 -10.56 3.33
C THR A 15 10.67 -10.37 1.99
N CYS A 16 9.91 -10.23 0.90
CA CYS A 16 10.49 -10.12 -0.45
C CYS A 16 10.60 -8.68 -0.96
N ASN A 17 10.18 -7.69 -0.15
CA ASN A 17 10.17 -6.26 -0.49
C ASN A 17 9.40 -5.88 -1.76
N LYS A 18 8.64 -6.81 -2.34
CA LYS A 18 7.83 -6.58 -3.52
C LYS A 18 6.49 -5.93 -3.16
N THR A 19 6.05 -5.05 -4.05
CA THR A 19 4.74 -4.42 -3.96
C THR A 19 3.66 -5.44 -4.31
N HIS A 20 2.66 -5.57 -3.43
CA HIS A 20 1.45 -6.32 -3.68
C HIS A 20 0.60 -5.64 -4.75
N GLU A 21 -0.13 -6.42 -5.54
CA GLU A 21 -1.00 -5.89 -6.59
C GLU A 21 -2.15 -5.06 -5.97
N GLY A 22 -2.32 -3.83 -6.46
CA GLY A 22 -3.33 -2.87 -6.01
C GLY A 22 -2.76 -1.69 -5.24
N ALA A 23 -2.70 -0.53 -5.90
CA ALA A 23 -2.49 0.74 -5.22
C ALA A 23 -3.74 1.06 -4.38
N SER A 24 -3.55 1.40 -3.11
CA SER A 24 -4.62 1.84 -2.21
C SER A 24 -4.52 3.35 -2.00
N THR A 25 -5.59 3.97 -1.52
CA THR A 25 -5.55 5.37 -1.09
C THR A 25 -6.06 5.49 0.33
N TYR A 26 -5.54 6.46 1.07
CA TYR A 26 -6.02 6.77 2.42
C TYR A 26 -6.09 8.28 2.63
N ASN A 27 -6.95 8.72 3.55
CA ASN A 27 -7.04 10.12 3.93
C ASN A 27 -5.91 10.47 4.92
N LYS A 28 -5.00 11.35 4.52
CA LYS A 28 -3.89 11.79 5.40
C LYS A 28 -4.36 12.50 6.66
N ARG A 29 -5.53 13.12 6.66
CA ARG A 29 -6.07 13.81 7.85
C ARG A 29 -6.41 12.85 8.98
N SER A 30 -6.67 11.57 8.68
CA SER A 30 -7.00 10.53 9.65
C SER A 30 -5.89 9.48 9.76
N ASN A 31 -4.63 9.85 9.46
CA ASN A 31 -3.49 8.92 9.36
C ASN A 31 -3.28 8.05 10.62
N GLU A 32 -3.61 8.57 11.80
CA GLU A 32 -3.52 7.84 13.07
C GLU A 32 -4.45 6.63 13.12
N LYS A 33 -5.60 6.69 12.45
CA LYS A 33 -6.59 5.61 12.38
C LYS A 33 -6.37 4.68 11.17
N VAL A 34 -5.37 4.94 10.34
CA VAL A 34 -5.13 4.19 9.11
C VAL A 34 -4.20 3.02 9.40
N THR A 35 -4.63 1.83 8.98
CA THR A 35 -3.84 0.61 9.08
C THR A 35 -2.51 0.79 8.35
N LYS A 36 -1.39 0.59 9.08
CA LYS A 36 -0.03 0.70 8.53
C LYS A 36 0.58 -0.66 8.15
N GLU A 37 -0.02 -1.74 8.64
CA GLU A 37 0.42 -3.11 8.40
C GLU A 37 -0.78 -4.05 8.27
N LEU A 38 -0.76 -4.93 7.27
CA LEU A 38 -1.79 -5.93 7.04
C LEU A 38 -1.15 -7.27 6.70
N SER A 39 -1.65 -8.36 7.27
CA SER A 39 -1.28 -9.71 6.82
C SER A 39 -1.99 -10.01 5.51
N LYS A 40 -1.22 -10.26 4.44
CA LYS A 40 -1.73 -10.65 3.12
C LYS A 40 -0.91 -11.79 2.56
N PHE A 41 -1.54 -12.60 1.72
CA PHE A 41 -0.84 -13.62 0.94
C PHE A 41 0.11 -12.94 -0.05
N CYS A 42 1.39 -13.33 -0.03
CA CYS A 42 2.36 -12.85 -1.00
C CYS A 42 2.56 -13.90 -2.09
N ASN A 43 2.23 -13.59 -3.34
CA ASN A 43 2.42 -14.52 -4.48
C ASN A 43 3.90 -14.93 -4.69
N GLN A 44 4.84 -14.09 -4.27
CA GLN A 44 6.28 -14.36 -4.38
C GLN A 44 6.78 -15.28 -3.27
N CYS A 45 6.41 -15.00 -2.01
CA CYS A 45 6.79 -15.83 -0.88
C CYS A 45 5.92 -17.10 -0.73
N ARG A 46 4.76 -17.15 -1.42
CA ARG A 46 3.74 -18.19 -1.32
C ARG A 46 3.22 -18.45 0.10
N VAL A 47 3.29 -17.43 0.95
CA VAL A 47 2.85 -17.47 2.34
C VAL A 47 2.17 -16.15 2.73
N HIS A 48 1.33 -16.20 3.76
CA HIS A 48 0.81 -14.99 4.41
C HIS A 48 1.95 -14.28 5.14
N THR A 49 2.20 -13.03 4.76
CA THR A 49 3.27 -12.21 5.35
C THR A 49 2.73 -10.83 5.70
N PRO A 50 3.31 -10.18 6.74
CA PRO A 50 2.96 -8.81 7.03
C PRO A 50 3.41 -7.92 5.88
N HIS A 51 2.45 -7.14 5.36
CA HIS A 51 2.69 -6.13 4.36
C HIS A 51 2.63 -4.76 4.99
N THR A 52 3.70 -3.99 4.83
CA THR A 52 3.81 -2.63 5.34
C THR A 52 3.33 -1.62 4.30
N ARG A 53 2.65 -0.57 4.76
CA ARG A 53 2.24 0.56 3.93
C ARG A 53 3.45 1.37 3.50
N LYS A 54 3.55 1.66 2.20
CA LYS A 54 4.49 2.63 1.65
C LYS A 54 3.74 3.72 0.89
N ASP A 55 3.85 4.94 1.38
CA ASP A 55 3.23 6.11 0.72
C ASP A 55 3.94 6.38 -0.61
N THR A 56 3.15 6.60 -1.67
CA THR A 56 3.65 6.92 -3.01
C THR A 56 2.88 8.10 -3.59
N SER A 57 3.49 8.79 -4.56
CA SER A 57 2.88 9.97 -5.19
C SER A 57 1.78 9.60 -6.20
N LYS A 58 1.86 8.42 -6.82
CA LYS A 58 0.93 7.95 -7.88
C LYS A 58 0.53 6.47 -7.80
N GLY A 59 0.92 5.73 -6.75
CA GLY A 59 0.84 4.26 -6.75
C GLY A 59 1.93 3.66 -7.64
N SER A 60 2.72 2.72 -7.12
CA SER A 60 3.86 2.15 -7.86
C SER A 60 3.45 1.24 -9.01
N LEU A 61 2.17 0.86 -9.07
CA LEU A 61 1.59 0.10 -10.20
C LEU A 61 0.97 0.98 -11.28
N GLY A 62 0.86 2.29 -11.07
CA GLY A 62 0.39 3.26 -12.08
C GLY A 62 1.40 3.55 -13.20
N ASN A 63 2.53 2.81 -13.22
CA ASN A 63 3.62 2.97 -14.17
C ASN A 63 3.90 1.68 -14.97
N LYS A 64 2.91 0.81 -15.15
CA LYS A 64 2.95 -0.19 -16.23
C LYS A 64 2.58 0.54 -17.53
N ARG A 65 3.58 1.12 -18.21
CA ARG A 65 3.51 1.42 -19.65
C ARG A 65 3.67 0.12 -20.43
#